data_AF-A0A940CVI0-F1
#
_entry.id   AF-A0A940CVI0-F1
#
_cell.length_a   1.000
_cell.length_b   1.000
_cell.length_c   1.000
_cell.angle_alpha   90.00
_cell.angle_beta   90.00
_cell.angle_gamma   90.00
#
_symmetry.space_group_name_H-M   'P 1'
#
loop_
_entity.id
_entity.type
_entity.pdbx_description
1 polymer ?
#
loop_
_entity_poly.entity_id
_entity_poly.type
_entity_poly.pdbx_seq_one_letter_code
_entity_poly.pdbx_strand_id
1 'polypeptide(L)'
;MVVKSRFVIFPMPILQFAMKARPANAGRLYLYLYSMSLAVGRKITPWVSFRELAEYFQVKYGTIELSAKALMQINAIVPVARKNRKGYGQKYLVNVPKFVNGEFVFIDADESDIFDSLIMDEDSKLFVSVIKRFKSRKEKALKDQLKLFEDNDL
;
A
#
# COMPACT_ATOMS: atom_id res chain seq x y z
N MET A 1 -4.28 -24.33 -11.37
CA MET A 1 -5.23 -23.25 -10.98
C MET A 1 -4.75 -21.95 -11.61
N VAL A 2 -5.41 -21.50 -12.67
CA VAL A 2 -5.05 -20.30 -13.44
C VAL A 2 -5.32 -19.06 -12.57
N VAL A 3 -4.28 -18.27 -12.30
CA VAL A 3 -4.37 -17.08 -11.45
C VAL A 3 -5.25 -16.05 -12.17
N LYS A 4 -6.50 -15.87 -11.71
CA LYS A 4 -7.34 -14.73 -12.09
C LYS A 4 -6.55 -13.45 -11.84
N SER A 5 -6.28 -12.70 -12.91
CA SER A 5 -5.54 -11.44 -12.93
C SER A 5 -5.79 -10.58 -11.68
N ARG A 6 -4.73 -10.37 -10.87
CA ARG A 6 -4.76 -9.45 -9.73
C ARG A 6 -4.49 -8.05 -10.26
N PHE A 7 -5.53 -7.26 -10.45
CA PHE A 7 -5.39 -5.83 -10.76
C PHE A 7 -5.21 -5.04 -9.45
N VAL A 8 -4.34 -4.04 -9.49
CA VAL A 8 -4.13 -3.07 -8.41
C VAL A 8 -4.64 -1.72 -8.91
N ILE A 9 -5.53 -1.10 -8.14
CA ILE A 9 -6.05 0.23 -8.44
C ILE A 9 -5.18 1.24 -7.70
N PHE A 10 -4.71 2.26 -8.41
CA PHE A 10 -3.99 3.39 -7.82
C PHE A 10 -4.84 4.65 -7.99
N PRO A 11 -5.25 5.31 -6.89
CA PRO A 11 -5.80 6.66 -6.96
C PRO A 11 -4.87 7.60 -7.73
N MET A 12 -5.45 8.54 -8.47
CA MET A 12 -4.68 9.48 -9.29
C MET A 12 -3.58 10.22 -8.50
N PRO A 13 -3.80 10.72 -7.26
CA PRO A 13 -2.75 11.37 -6.48
C PRO A 13 -1.52 10.48 -6.23
N ILE A 14 -1.73 9.18 -6.02
CA ILE A 14 -0.65 8.20 -5.83
C ILE A 14 0.17 8.03 -7.10
N LEU A 15 -0.49 7.92 -8.25
CA LEU A 15 0.20 7.81 -9.53
C LEU A 15 0.96 9.10 -9.88
N GLN A 16 0.34 10.26 -9.70
CA GLN A 16 0.96 11.56 -9.95
C GLN A 16 2.21 11.79 -9.09
N PHE A 17 2.13 11.46 -7.80
CA PHE A 17 3.31 11.48 -6.94
C PHE A 17 4.40 10.54 -7.46
N ALA A 18 4.06 9.28 -7.77
CA ALA A 18 5.04 8.30 -8.21
C ALA A 18 5.80 8.72 -9.49
N MET A 19 5.15 9.46 -10.39
CA MET A 19 5.80 9.99 -11.60
C MET A 19 6.74 11.16 -11.30
N LYS A 20 6.41 11.99 -10.31
CA LYS A 20 7.19 13.17 -9.92
C LYS A 20 8.31 12.85 -8.91
N ALA A 21 8.19 11.76 -8.16
CA ALA A 21 9.13 11.38 -7.12
C ALA A 21 10.57 11.30 -7.65
N ARG A 22 11.51 11.83 -6.84
CA ARG A 22 12.95 11.77 -7.09
C ARG A 22 13.65 11.21 -5.85
N PRO A 23 14.58 10.25 -6.01
CA PRO A 23 15.00 9.59 -7.26
C PRO A 23 13.85 8.78 -7.90
N ALA A 24 13.93 8.49 -9.20
CA ALA A 24 12.83 7.83 -9.94
C ALA A 24 12.39 6.48 -9.31
N ASN A 25 13.33 5.76 -8.68
CA ASN A 25 13.01 4.50 -7.99
C ASN A 25 12.23 4.70 -6.67
N ALA A 26 12.16 5.92 -6.12
CA ALA A 26 11.27 6.23 -5.00
C ALA A 26 9.80 6.09 -5.41
N GLY A 27 9.43 6.55 -6.60
CA GLY A 27 8.08 6.35 -7.14
C GLY A 27 7.75 4.86 -7.31
N ARG A 28 8.66 4.08 -7.92
CA ARG A 28 8.50 2.62 -8.09
C ARG A 28 8.37 1.90 -6.74
N LEU A 29 9.22 2.26 -5.78
CA LEU A 29 9.18 1.68 -4.43
C LEU A 29 7.87 2.02 -3.72
N TYR A 30 7.41 3.27 -3.81
CA TYR A 30 6.16 3.69 -3.20
C TYR A 30 4.96 2.92 -3.78
N LEU A 31 4.85 2.81 -5.11
CA LEU A 31 3.79 2.02 -5.76
C LEU A 31 3.84 0.55 -5.35
N TYR A 32 5.03 -0.04 -5.23
CA TYR A 32 5.18 -1.40 -4.75
C TYR A 32 4.67 -1.54 -3.31
N LEU A 33 5.14 -0.71 -2.39
CA LEU A 33 4.74 -0.77 -0.98
C LEU A 33 3.24 -0.52 -0.81
N TYR A 34 2.67 0.43 -1.57
CA TYR A 34 1.22 0.65 -1.64
C TYR A 34 0.46 -0.61 -2.09
N SER A 35 0.91 -1.24 -3.19
CA SER A 35 0.25 -2.44 -3.72
C SER A 35 0.28 -3.63 -2.76
N MET A 36 1.33 -3.72 -1.94
CA MET A 36 1.49 -4.75 -0.91
C MET A 36 0.81 -4.41 0.43
N SER A 37 0.26 -3.19 0.58
CA SER A 37 -0.40 -2.71 1.79
C SER A 37 -1.82 -2.21 1.49
N LEU A 38 -1.98 -0.92 1.19
CA LEU A 38 -3.27 -0.25 1.11
C LEU A 38 -4.16 -0.85 0.03
N ALA A 39 -3.60 -1.23 -1.13
CA ALA A 39 -4.38 -1.85 -2.21
C ALA A 39 -5.00 -3.21 -1.83
N VAL A 40 -4.45 -3.89 -0.82
CA VAL A 40 -4.98 -5.15 -0.28
C VAL A 40 -5.71 -4.97 1.05
N GLY A 41 -6.01 -3.73 1.45
CA GLY A 41 -6.76 -3.38 2.65
C GLY A 41 -5.94 -3.46 3.94
N ARG A 42 -4.61 -3.23 3.88
CA ARG A 42 -3.72 -3.25 5.05
C ARG A 42 -2.94 -1.94 5.15
N LYS A 43 -2.82 -1.35 6.33
CA LYS A 43 -1.98 -0.15 6.52
C LYS A 43 -0.47 -0.43 6.49
N ILE A 44 -0.08 -1.61 6.96
CA ILE A 44 1.32 -2.00 7.13
C ILE A 44 1.69 -3.04 6.08
N THR A 45 2.87 -2.86 5.47
CA THR A 45 3.42 -3.80 4.49
C THR A 45 3.74 -5.15 5.13
N PRO A 46 3.80 -6.25 4.35
CA PRO A 46 4.55 -7.42 4.76
C PRO A 46 6.03 -7.08 4.99
N TRP A 47 6.79 -8.04 5.50
CA TRP A 47 8.25 -7.91 5.56
C TRP A 47 8.79 -7.71 4.14
N VAL A 48 9.53 -6.62 3.93
CA VAL A 48 10.22 -6.34 2.69
C VAL A 48 11.73 -6.36 2.89
N SER A 49 12.43 -6.93 1.91
CA SER A 49 13.88 -7.00 1.85
C SER A 49 14.40 -6.06 0.77
N PHE A 50 15.31 -5.16 1.12
CA PHE A 50 15.95 -4.29 0.13
C PHE A 50 16.77 -5.08 -0.90
N ARG A 51 17.27 -6.27 -0.55
CA ARG A 51 17.97 -7.14 -1.50
C ARG A 51 17.00 -7.72 -2.53
N GLU A 52 15.87 -8.27 -2.07
CA GLU A 52 14.83 -8.81 -2.95
C GLU A 52 14.21 -7.70 -3.82
N LEU A 53 13.99 -6.52 -3.25
CA LEU A 53 13.51 -5.35 -4.00
C LEU A 53 14.51 -4.88 -5.04
N ALA A 54 15.81 -4.90 -4.74
CA ALA A 54 16.85 -4.52 -5.67
C ALA A 54 16.90 -5.48 -6.87
N GLU A 55 16.79 -6.78 -6.62
CA GLU A 55 16.68 -7.81 -7.65
C GLU A 55 15.41 -7.63 -8.48
N TYR A 56 14.25 -7.47 -7.83
CA TYR A 56 12.96 -7.28 -8.49
C TYR A 56 12.91 -6.00 -9.36
N PHE A 57 13.50 -4.90 -8.88
CA PHE A 57 13.55 -3.64 -9.64
C PHE A 57 14.71 -3.59 -10.65
N GLN A 58 15.60 -4.57 -10.63
CA GLN A 58 16.83 -4.64 -11.42
C GLN A 58 17.73 -3.42 -11.20
N VAL A 59 17.98 -3.08 -9.93
CA VAL A 59 18.81 -1.94 -9.52
C VAL A 59 19.77 -2.36 -8.39
N LYS A 60 20.72 -1.49 -8.06
CA LYS A 60 21.64 -1.75 -6.93
C LYS A 60 20.90 -1.62 -5.60
N TYR A 61 21.33 -2.41 -4.60
CA TYR A 61 20.82 -2.33 -3.22
C TYR A 61 20.79 -0.88 -2.69
N GLY A 62 21.89 -0.14 -2.87
CA GLY A 62 22.00 1.25 -2.42
C GLY A 62 20.98 2.19 -3.07
N THR A 63 20.47 1.86 -4.26
CA THR A 63 19.40 2.62 -4.93
C THR A 63 18.07 2.43 -4.23
N ILE A 64 17.75 1.22 -3.77
CA ILE A 64 16.55 0.96 -2.96
C ILE A 64 16.67 1.64 -1.60
N GLU A 65 17.84 1.56 -0.97
CA GLU A 65 18.07 2.21 0.32
C GLU A 65 17.92 3.73 0.22
N LEU A 66 18.50 4.36 -0.81
CA LEU A 66 18.35 5.79 -1.07
C LEU A 66 16.89 6.17 -1.34
N SER A 67 16.18 5.37 -2.14
CA SER A 67 14.77 5.59 -2.45
C SER A 67 13.90 5.50 -1.20
N ALA A 68 14.14 4.52 -0.34
CA ALA A 68 13.44 4.38 0.93
C ALA A 68 13.74 5.56 1.87
N LYS A 69 14.99 6.02 1.94
CA LYS A 69 15.37 7.22 2.71
C LYS A 69 14.62 8.46 2.24
N ALA A 70 14.55 8.69 0.93
CA ALA A 70 13.81 9.82 0.36
C ALA A 70 12.31 9.75 0.70
N LEU A 71 11.69 8.56 0.60
CA LEU A 71 10.28 8.37 0.99
C LEU A 71 10.05 8.58 2.49
N MET A 72 10.97 8.15 3.35
CA MET A 72 10.89 8.37 4.80
C MET A 72 11.02 9.85 5.16
N GLN A 73 11.88 10.61 4.47
CA GLN A 73 12.08 12.04 4.71
C GLN A 73 10.82 12.88 4.46
N ILE A 74 10.02 12.50 3.48
CA ILE A 74 8.75 13.18 3.14
C ILE A 74 7.54 12.54 3.83
N ASN A 75 7.77 11.64 4.80
CA ASN A 75 6.73 10.91 5.52
C ASN A 75 5.81 10.04 4.63
N ALA A 76 6.23 9.67 3.42
CA ALA A 76 5.45 8.79 2.55
C ALA A 76 5.39 7.34 3.06
N ILE A 77 6.45 6.91 3.76
CA ILE A 77 6.51 5.63 4.45
C ILE A 77 7.13 5.81 5.84
N VAL A 78 6.61 5.09 6.83
CA VAL A 78 7.10 5.12 8.20
C VAL A 78 7.55 3.73 8.62
N PRO A 79 8.80 3.53 9.07
CA PRO A 79 9.27 2.22 9.49
C PRO A 79 8.65 1.82 10.83
N VAL A 80 7.94 0.69 10.87
CA VAL A 80 7.21 0.25 12.09
C VAL A 80 7.84 -0.96 12.77
N ALA A 81 8.58 -1.79 12.04
CA ALA A 81 9.29 -2.92 12.63
C ALA A 81 10.52 -3.28 11.79
N ARG A 82 11.59 -3.70 12.48
CA ARG A 82 12.79 -4.30 11.89
C ARG A 82 13.00 -5.67 12.51
N LYS A 83 13.22 -6.70 11.68
CA LYS A 83 13.56 -8.03 12.18
C LYS A 83 15.08 -8.13 12.32
N ASN A 84 15.64 -8.55 13.46
CA ASN A 84 17.05 -8.96 13.44
C ASN A 84 17.59 -10.02 14.42
N ARG A 85 18.31 -10.99 13.80
CA ARG A 85 19.69 -11.41 14.16
C ARG A 85 20.55 -11.69 12.89
N LYS A 86 19.95 -11.81 11.68
CA LYS A 86 20.65 -11.89 10.37
C LYS A 86 20.06 -11.02 9.22
N GLY A 87 19.08 -10.15 9.48
CA GLY A 87 19.03 -8.78 8.92
C GLY A 87 18.52 -8.53 7.51
N TYR A 88 17.31 -8.97 7.15
CA TYR A 88 16.77 -8.66 5.80
C TYR A 88 15.30 -8.22 5.72
N GLY A 89 14.59 -7.97 6.83
CA GLY A 89 13.16 -7.62 6.76
C GLY A 89 12.81 -6.32 7.48
N GLN A 90 12.15 -5.40 6.79
CA GLN A 90 11.53 -4.20 7.37
C GLN A 90 10.03 -4.15 7.05
N LYS A 91 9.21 -3.64 7.98
CA LYS A 91 7.81 -3.30 7.72
C LYS A 91 7.64 -1.79 7.70
N TYR A 92 6.76 -1.32 6.83
CA TYR A 92 6.42 0.09 6.71
C TYR A 92 4.92 0.30 6.87
N LEU A 93 4.54 1.36 7.56
CA LEU A 93 3.25 2.00 7.38
C LEU A 93 3.34 2.89 6.13
N VAL A 94 2.31 2.84 5.28
CA VAL A 94 2.28 3.62 4.02
C VAL A 94 1.27 4.74 4.16
N ASN A 95 1.75 5.97 4.04
CA ASN A 95 0.92 7.17 4.00
C ASN A 95 0.54 7.50 2.56
N VAL A 96 -0.49 8.31 2.40
CA VAL A 96 -1.04 8.68 1.09
C VAL A 96 -0.82 10.15 0.78
N PRO A 97 -0.57 10.51 -0.50
CA PRO A 97 -0.32 11.87 -0.89
C PRO A 97 -1.62 12.68 -0.92
N LYS A 98 -1.56 13.87 -0.32
CA LYS A 98 -2.53 14.94 -0.44
C LYS A 98 -1.85 16.12 -1.11
N PHE A 99 -2.43 16.63 -2.19
CA PHE A 99 -1.88 17.80 -2.88
C PHE A 99 -2.37 19.07 -2.19
N VAL A 100 -1.46 19.82 -1.58
CA VAL A 100 -1.75 21.05 -0.84
C VAL A 100 -0.76 22.12 -1.30
N ASN A 101 -1.28 23.28 -1.71
CA ASN A 101 -0.46 24.45 -2.08
C ASN A 101 0.67 24.17 -3.10
N GLY A 102 0.43 23.28 -4.06
CA GLY A 102 1.41 22.96 -5.11
C GLY A 102 2.37 21.81 -4.75
N GLU A 103 2.30 21.27 -3.54
CA GLU A 103 3.19 20.23 -3.04
C GLU A 103 2.41 18.99 -2.58
N PHE A 104 3.09 17.84 -2.53
CA PHE A 104 2.54 16.63 -1.95
C PHE A 104 2.90 16.54 -0.47
N VAL A 105 1.89 16.52 0.38
CA VAL A 105 2.01 16.21 1.81
C VAL A 105 1.48 14.79 2.04
N PHE A 106 2.12 14.03 2.92
CA PHE A 106 1.73 12.64 3.20
C PHE A 106 1.03 12.52 4.55
N ILE A 107 -0.20 11.99 4.51
CA ILE A 107 -1.09 11.80 5.67
C ILE A 107 -1.44 10.33 5.85
N ASP A 108 -1.96 9.96 7.03
CA ASP A 108 -2.48 8.61 7.26
C ASP A 108 -3.59 8.30 6.26
N ALA A 109 -3.63 7.07 5.78
CA ALA A 109 -4.64 6.61 4.84
C ALA A 109 -6.08 6.73 5.40
N ASP A 110 -6.28 6.62 6.72
CA ASP A 110 -7.60 6.75 7.36
C ASP A 110 -8.07 8.21 7.44
N GLU A 111 -7.16 9.18 7.39
CA GLU A 111 -7.49 10.62 7.41
C GLU A 111 -7.72 11.18 6.00
N SER A 112 -7.58 10.33 4.99
CA SER A 112 -7.54 10.74 3.59
C SER A 112 -8.84 10.45 2.86
N ASP A 113 -9.31 11.45 2.14
CA ASP A 113 -10.46 11.43 1.25
C ASP A 113 -10.15 10.87 -0.16
N ILE A 114 -8.89 10.51 -0.44
CA ILE A 114 -8.48 10.00 -1.77
C ILE A 114 -9.19 8.69 -2.14
N PHE A 115 -9.74 8.01 -1.13
CA PHE A 115 -10.50 6.77 -1.30
C PHE A 115 -12.02 6.99 -1.35
N ASP A 116 -12.50 8.18 -1.01
CA ASP A 116 -13.94 8.47 -0.97
C ASP A 116 -14.51 8.61 -2.38
N SER A 117 -13.71 9.15 -3.31
CA SER A 117 -14.06 9.26 -4.74
C SER A 117 -14.01 7.94 -5.52
N LEU A 118 -13.50 6.85 -4.93
CA LEU A 118 -13.62 5.49 -5.52
C LEU A 118 -15.06 4.95 -5.42
N ILE A 119 -15.91 5.63 -4.66
CA ILE A 119 -17.35 5.43 -4.62
C ILE A 119 -17.95 6.58 -5.44
N MET A 120 -18.76 6.26 -6.46
CA MET A 120 -19.67 7.14 -7.25
C MET A 120 -19.45 7.05 -8.77
N ASP A 121 -19.34 5.84 -9.29
CA ASP A 121 -19.90 5.54 -10.61
C ASP A 121 -20.77 4.29 -10.45
N GLU A 122 -21.95 4.48 -9.86
CA GLU A 122 -22.92 3.39 -9.59
C GLU A 122 -23.37 2.70 -10.89
N ASP A 123 -23.21 3.38 -12.03
CA ASP A 123 -23.56 2.90 -13.37
C ASP A 123 -22.47 2.02 -14.01
N SER A 124 -21.24 2.02 -13.46
CA SER A 124 -20.16 1.19 -13.97
C SER A 124 -20.29 -0.27 -13.51
N LYS A 125 -20.97 -1.10 -14.33
CA LYS A 125 -21.21 -2.54 -14.06
C LYS A 125 -19.94 -3.32 -13.69
N LEU A 126 -18.79 -2.98 -14.29
CA LEU A 126 -17.50 -3.61 -13.99
C LEU A 126 -16.99 -3.23 -12.59
N PHE A 127 -17.05 -1.94 -12.23
CA PHE A 127 -16.56 -1.42 -10.96
C PHE A 127 -17.41 -1.89 -9.78
N VAL A 128 -18.74 -1.88 -9.93
CA VAL A 128 -19.69 -2.39 -8.93
C VAL A 128 -19.45 -3.87 -8.63
N SER A 129 -19.14 -4.68 -9.64
CA SER A 129 -18.88 -6.12 -9.45
C SER A 129 -17.60 -6.39 -8.65
N VAL A 130 -16.57 -5.55 -8.84
CA VAL A 130 -15.29 -5.66 -8.14
C VAL A 130 -15.45 -5.16 -6.70
N ILE A 131 -16.07 -3.99 -6.49
CA ILE A 131 -16.32 -3.45 -5.15
C ILE A 131 -17.25 -4.37 -4.34
N LYS A 132 -18.32 -4.92 -4.91
CA LYS A 132 -19.19 -5.89 -4.21
C LYS A 132 -18.41 -7.12 -3.74
N ARG A 133 -17.46 -7.62 -4.53
CA ARG A 133 -16.56 -8.71 -4.11
C ARG A 133 -15.63 -8.29 -2.98
N PHE A 134 -15.11 -7.06 -3.01
CA PHE A 134 -14.25 -6.55 -1.93
C PHE A 134 -15.02 -6.33 -0.63
N LYS A 135 -16.21 -5.71 -0.65
CA LYS A 135 -17.08 -5.55 0.53
C LYS A 135 -17.49 -6.91 1.11
N SER A 136 -17.93 -7.84 0.27
CA SER A 136 -18.28 -9.21 0.69
C SER A 136 -17.09 -9.93 1.36
N ARG A 137 -15.86 -9.75 0.86
CA ARG A 137 -14.66 -10.33 1.48
C ARG A 137 -14.27 -9.64 2.78
N LYS A 138 -14.43 -8.32 2.89
CA LYS A 138 -14.18 -7.56 4.12
C LYS A 138 -15.18 -7.95 5.20
N GLU A 139 -16.46 -8.06 4.87
CA GLU A 139 -17.51 -8.53 5.78
C GLU A 139 -17.29 -9.98 6.21
N LYS A 140 -16.84 -10.84 5.30
CA LYS A 140 -16.49 -12.22 5.64
C LYS A 140 -15.28 -12.28 6.57
N ALA A 141 -14.22 -11.52 6.29
CA ALA A 141 -13.05 -11.45 7.16
C ALA A 141 -13.38 -10.88 8.55
N LEU A 142 -14.26 -9.88 8.64
CA LEU A 142 -14.74 -9.32 9.90
C LEU A 142 -15.60 -10.34 10.67
N LYS A 143 -16.50 -11.06 9.99
CA LYS A 143 -17.30 -12.13 10.60
C LYS A 143 -16.44 -13.30 11.06
N ASP A 144 -15.45 -13.71 10.27
CA ASP A 144 -14.51 -14.77 10.63
C ASP A 144 -13.64 -14.34 11.84
N GLN A 145 -13.27 -13.06 11.93
CA GLN A 145 -12.61 -12.50 13.12
C GLN A 145 -13.52 -12.46 14.34
N LEU A 146 -14.79 -12.08 14.20
CA LEU A 146 -15.77 -12.06 15.30
C LEU A 146 -16.06 -13.47 15.85
N LYS A 147 -16.17 -14.48 14.98
CA LYS A 147 -16.35 -15.88 15.40
C LYS A 147 -15.19 -16.42 16.23
N LEU A 148 -13.97 -15.99 15.95
CA LEU A 148 -12.78 -16.32 16.74
C LEU A 148 -12.83 -15.76 18.18
N PHE A 149 -13.67 -14.75 18.45
CA PHE A 149 -13.89 -14.22 19.80
C PHE A 149 -15.10 -14.85 20.49
N GLU A 150 -16.10 -15.36 19.75
CA GLU A 150 -17.26 -16.07 20.31
C GLU A 150 -16.91 -17.50 20.76
N ASP A 151 -15.95 -18.16 20.12
CA ASP A 151 -15.51 -19.53 20.47
C ASP A 151 -14.55 -19.59 21.69
N ASN A 152 -14.22 -18.46 22.32
CA ASN A 152 -13.31 -18.39 23.49
C ASN A 152 -14.02 -18.12 24.83
N ASP A 153 -15.35 -18.07 24.85
CA ASP A 153 -16.18 -17.84 26.07
C ASP A 153 -16.94 -19.10 26.55
N LEU A 154 -16.37 -20.31 26.35
CA LEU A 154 -16.87 -21.57 26.94
C LEU A 154 -15.79 -22.33 27.71
#